data_AF-A0A1Q7M418-F1
#
_entry.id   AF-A0A1Q7M418-F1
#
_cell.length_a   1.000
_cell.length_b   1.000
_cell.length_c   1.000
_cell.angle_alpha   90.00
_cell.angle_beta   90.00
_cell.angle_gamma   90.00
#
_symmetry.space_group_name_H-M   'P 1'
#
loop_
_entity.id
_entity.type
_entity.pdbx_description
1 polymer ?
#
loop_
_entity_poly.entity_id
_entity_poly.type
_entity_poly.pdbx_seq_one_letter_code
_entity_poly.pdbx_strand_id
1 'polypeptide(L)'
;MPNLRNTKTHENLKAAFAGESQANRRYLYFAKQADVEGRPDLAGLFRDTAEGETGHAHGHLEYLQEVGDPATGEPIGDTEKNLKAAVAGETYEYTQMYPGFA
;
A
#
# COMPACT_ATOMS: atom_id res chain seq x y z
N MET A 1 14.53 18.81 4.36
CA MET A 1 15.16 17.46 4.42
C MET A 1 16.19 17.38 3.29
N PRO A 2 17.31 16.64 3.42
CA PRO A 2 18.06 16.23 2.24
C PRO A 2 17.13 15.52 1.23
N ASN A 3 17.44 15.60 -0.06
CA ASN A 3 16.62 15.01 -1.13
C ASN A 3 16.37 13.52 -0.84
N LEU A 4 15.11 13.12 -0.67
CA LEU A 4 14.74 11.74 -0.33
C LEU A 4 15.03 10.77 -1.48
N ARG A 5 14.94 11.22 -2.74
CA ARG A 5 15.01 10.37 -3.92
C ARG A 5 16.35 9.61 -3.97
N ASN A 6 16.28 8.31 -4.27
CA ASN A 6 17.43 7.40 -4.40
C ASN A 6 18.29 7.24 -3.12
N THR A 7 17.78 7.63 -1.96
CA THR A 7 18.44 7.35 -0.68
C THR A 7 18.07 5.97 -0.14
N LYS A 8 18.86 5.45 0.83
CA LYS A 8 18.48 4.22 1.52
C LYS A 8 17.15 4.35 2.26
N THR A 9 16.87 5.53 2.80
CA THR A 9 15.59 5.83 3.45
C THR A 9 14.42 5.74 2.48
N HIS A 10 14.58 6.21 1.25
CA HIS A 10 13.54 6.06 0.22
C HIS A 10 13.22 4.59 -0.07
N GLU A 11 14.24 3.75 -0.25
CA GLU A 11 14.03 2.30 -0.43
C GLU A 11 13.33 1.67 0.78
N ASN A 12 13.75 2.04 1.99
CA ASN A 12 13.17 1.50 3.23
C ASN A 12 11.70 1.92 3.38
N LEU A 13 11.34 3.16 3.03
CA LEU A 13 9.95 3.62 3.05
C LEU A 13 9.09 2.87 2.04
N LYS A 14 9.59 2.60 0.83
CA LYS A 14 8.88 1.79 -0.16
C LYS A 14 8.65 0.36 0.35
N ALA A 15 9.68 -0.25 0.96
CA ALA A 15 9.59 -1.58 1.53
C ALA A 15 8.60 -1.64 2.69
N ALA A 16 8.61 -0.64 3.59
CA ALA A 16 7.67 -0.55 4.70
C ALA A 16 6.23 -0.37 4.19
N PHE A 17 5.99 0.59 3.28
CA PHE A 17 4.67 0.76 2.65
C PHE A 17 4.13 -0.54 2.04
N ALA A 18 4.97 -1.28 1.30
CA ALA A 18 4.57 -2.56 0.73
C ALA A 18 4.29 -3.64 1.80
N GLY A 19 5.06 -3.66 2.88
CA GLY A 19 4.88 -4.58 4.01
C GLY A 19 3.56 -4.32 4.74
N GLU A 20 3.30 -3.07 5.12
CA GLU A 20 2.08 -2.69 5.84
C GLU A 20 0.82 -2.87 4.97
N SER A 21 0.93 -2.58 3.66
CA SER A 21 -0.15 -2.84 2.70
C SER A 21 -0.50 -4.34 2.62
N GLN A 22 0.51 -5.22 2.62
CA GLN A 22 0.30 -6.67 2.64
C GLN A 22 -0.24 -7.14 4.00
N ALA A 23 0.23 -6.56 5.11
CA ALA A 23 -0.25 -6.87 6.44
C ALA A 23 -1.74 -6.55 6.59
N ASN A 24 -2.17 -5.34 6.21
CA ASN A 24 -3.57 -4.93 6.18
C ASN A 24 -4.45 -5.94 5.42
N ARG A 25 -4.08 -6.28 4.18
CA ARG A 25 -4.88 -7.21 3.36
C ARG A 25 -4.95 -8.62 3.95
N ARG A 26 -3.87 -9.12 4.53
CA ARG A 26 -3.86 -10.42 5.23
C ARG A 26 -4.71 -10.39 6.49
N TYR A 27 -4.64 -9.33 7.30
CA TYR A 27 -5.40 -9.25 8.56
C TYR A 27 -6.90 -9.12 8.30
N LEU A 28 -7.33 -8.39 7.28
CA LEU A 28 -8.74 -8.40 6.86
C LEU A 28 -9.20 -9.79 6.41
N TYR A 29 -8.33 -10.54 5.72
CA TYR A 29 -8.62 -11.92 5.35
C TYR A 29 -8.70 -12.86 6.58
N PHE A 30 -7.82 -12.67 7.56
CA PHE A 30 -7.85 -13.43 8.82
C PHE A 30 -9.09 -13.10 9.66
N ALA A 31 -9.52 -11.84 9.67
CA ALA A 31 -10.78 -11.44 10.32
C ALA A 31 -11.97 -12.21 9.74
N LYS A 32 -12.04 -12.33 8.40
CA LYS A 32 -13.10 -13.12 7.73
C LYS A 32 -13.07 -14.59 8.15
N GLN A 33 -11.88 -15.18 8.26
CA GLN A 33 -11.75 -16.56 8.74
C GLN A 33 -12.21 -16.70 10.20
N ALA A 34 -11.84 -15.75 11.07
CA ALA A 34 -12.30 -15.73 12.46
C ALA A 34 -13.82 -15.58 12.60
N ASP A 35 -14.48 -14.82 11.72
CA ASP A 35 -15.95 -14.76 11.66
C ASP A 35 -16.56 -16.15 11.36
N VAL A 36 -16.02 -16.86 10.37
CA VAL A 36 -16.47 -18.21 9.99
C VAL A 36 -16.30 -19.21 11.14
N GLU A 37 -15.24 -19.06 11.92
CA GLU A 37 -14.96 -19.88 13.10
C GLU A 37 -15.80 -19.50 14.33
N GLY A 38 -16.63 -18.46 14.25
CA GLY A 38 -17.45 -17.99 15.37
C GLY A 38 -16.63 -17.31 16.48
N ARG A 39 -15.54 -16.61 16.11
CA ARG A 39 -14.62 -15.90 17.02
C ARG A 39 -14.72 -14.38 16.85
N PRO A 40 -15.83 -13.73 17.26
CA PRO A 40 -16.06 -12.31 16.99
C PRO A 40 -15.01 -11.38 17.60
N ASP A 41 -14.49 -11.70 18.79
CA ASP A 41 -13.45 -10.89 19.45
C ASP A 41 -12.14 -10.89 18.64
N LEU A 42 -11.74 -12.04 18.11
CA LEU A 42 -10.53 -12.15 17.28
C LEU A 42 -10.75 -11.50 15.91
N ALA A 43 -11.95 -11.62 15.34
CA ALA A 43 -12.29 -10.94 14.10
C ALA A 43 -12.22 -9.41 14.29
N GLY A 44 -12.73 -8.89 15.42
CA GLY A 44 -12.58 -7.50 15.82
C GLY A 44 -11.11 -7.07 15.92
N LEU A 45 -10.32 -7.82 16.68
CA LEU A 45 -8.88 -7.57 16.84
C LEU A 45 -8.13 -7.51 15.50
N PHE A 46 -8.39 -8.45 14.58
CA PHE A 46 -7.76 -8.42 13.27
C PHE A 46 -8.17 -7.22 12.42
N ARG A 47 -9.43 -6.78 12.50
CA ARG A 47 -9.87 -5.56 11.79
C ARG A 47 -9.22 -4.31 12.38
N ASP A 48 -9.18 -4.19 13.70
CA ASP A 48 -8.54 -3.06 14.38
C ASP A 48 -7.03 -3.01 14.06
N THR A 49 -6.38 -4.17 14.04
CA THR A 49 -4.95 -4.26 13.64
C THR A 49 -4.78 -3.85 12.18
N ALA A 50 -5.66 -4.31 11.27
CA ALA A 50 -5.59 -3.92 9.86
C ALA A 50 -5.74 -2.41 9.67
N GLU A 51 -6.61 -1.76 10.46
CA GLU A 51 -6.77 -0.31 10.45
C GLU A 51 -5.50 0.40 10.96
N GLY A 52 -4.84 -0.16 11.97
CA GLY A 52 -3.51 0.29 12.40
C GLY A 52 -2.49 0.26 11.25
N GLU A 53 -2.44 -0.84 10.49
CA GLU A 53 -1.53 -0.95 9.35
C GLU A 53 -1.90 0.00 8.20
N THR A 54 -3.18 0.33 8.01
CA THR A 54 -3.60 1.42 7.10
C THR A 54 -2.95 2.74 7.52
N GLY A 55 -2.99 3.06 8.82
CA GLY A 55 -2.34 4.24 9.37
C GLY A 55 -0.83 4.26 9.14
N HIS A 56 -0.14 3.15 9.39
CA HIS A 56 1.29 3.03 9.11
C HIS A 56 1.62 3.20 7.63
N ALA A 57 0.88 2.53 6.74
CA ALA A 57 1.07 2.63 5.30
C ALA A 57 0.86 4.06 4.79
N HIS A 58 -0.22 4.73 5.21
CA HIS A 58 -0.48 6.13 4.84
C HIS A 58 0.62 7.06 5.38
N GLY A 59 1.08 6.86 6.61
CA GLY A 59 2.19 7.62 7.17
C GLY A 59 3.48 7.50 6.35
N HIS A 60 3.80 6.30 5.83
CA HIS A 60 4.93 6.14 4.90
C HIS A 60 4.69 6.82 3.55
N LEU A 61 3.45 6.75 3.03
CA LEU A 61 3.08 7.35 1.76
C LEU A 61 3.17 8.89 1.80
N GLU A 62 2.88 9.52 2.95
CA GLU A 62 3.05 10.96 3.16
C GLU A 62 4.49 11.44 2.95
N TYR A 63 5.50 10.64 3.32
CA TYR A 63 6.90 10.97 3.02
C TYR A 63 7.24 10.68 1.55
N LEU A 64 6.73 9.57 1.01
CA LEU A 64 6.98 9.17 -0.37
C LEU A 64 6.37 10.14 -1.40
N GLN A 65 5.28 10.84 -1.05
CA GLN A 65 4.63 11.80 -1.95
C GLN A 65 5.60 12.88 -2.49
N GLU A 66 6.63 13.23 -1.70
CA GLU A 66 7.66 14.20 -2.11
C GLU A 66 8.48 13.73 -3.33
N VAL A 67 8.55 12.41 -3.56
CA VAL A 67 9.37 11.78 -4.59
C VAL A 67 8.58 10.95 -5.60
N GLY A 68 7.29 10.67 -5.33
CA GLY A 68 6.35 10.00 -6.21
C GLY A 68 5.68 8.78 -5.59
N ASP A 69 4.66 8.25 -6.25
CA ASP A 69 4.01 6.99 -5.93
C ASP A 69 5.05 5.85 -5.88
N PRO A 70 5.14 5.08 -4.78
CA PRO A 70 6.05 3.95 -4.70
C PRO A 70 5.85 2.87 -5.78
N ALA A 71 4.62 2.73 -6.31
CA ALA A 71 4.30 1.72 -7.33
C ALA A 71 4.68 2.19 -8.75
N THR A 72 4.32 3.41 -9.12
CA THR A 72 4.48 3.92 -10.50
C THR A 72 5.62 4.92 -10.69
N GLY A 73 6.03 5.60 -9.61
CA GLY A 73 6.95 6.74 -9.67
C GLY A 73 6.28 8.04 -10.13
N GLU A 74 5.01 8.02 -10.49
CA GLU A 74 4.25 9.22 -10.86
C GLU A 74 4.02 10.14 -9.66
N PRO A 75 3.92 11.46 -9.85
CA PRO A 75 3.54 12.37 -8.77
C PRO A 75 2.16 12.03 -8.19
N ILE A 76 2.02 12.11 -6.87
CA ILE A 76 0.76 11.97 -6.13
C ILE A 76 0.49 13.24 -5.30
N GLY A 77 -0.75 13.46 -4.89
CA GLY A 77 -1.17 14.63 -4.12
C GLY A 77 -2.62 15.01 -4.38
N ASP A 78 -2.84 16.04 -5.19
CA ASP A 78 -4.20 16.41 -5.64
C ASP A 78 -4.86 15.29 -6.46
N THR A 79 -6.19 15.35 -6.57
CA THR A 79 -6.99 14.30 -7.22
C THR A 79 -6.57 14.06 -8.68
N GLU A 80 -6.15 15.10 -9.42
CA GLU A 80 -5.71 14.95 -10.80
C GLU A 80 -4.42 14.13 -10.90
N LYS A 81 -3.44 14.40 -10.04
CA LYS A 81 -2.21 13.60 -9.93
C LYS A 81 -2.50 12.16 -9.52
N ASN A 82 -3.36 11.97 -8.52
CA ASN A 82 -3.71 10.64 -8.05
C ASN A 82 -4.37 9.80 -9.15
N LEU A 83 -5.25 10.41 -9.97
CA LEU A 83 -5.86 9.74 -11.12
C LEU A 83 -4.81 9.34 -12.17
N LYS A 84 -3.83 10.21 -12.46
CA LYS A 84 -2.75 9.89 -13.40
C LYS A 84 -1.88 8.74 -12.90
N ALA A 85 -1.48 8.75 -11.63
CA ALA A 85 -0.73 7.67 -11.02
C ALA A 85 -1.50 6.34 -11.07
N ALA A 86 -2.79 6.35 -10.73
CA ALA A 86 -3.64 5.14 -10.80
C ALA A 86 -3.73 4.59 -12.22
N VAL A 87 -3.99 5.45 -13.23
CA VAL A 87 -4.06 5.03 -14.64
C VAL A 87 -2.73 4.45 -15.11
N ALA A 88 -1.60 5.05 -14.72
CA ALA A 88 -0.28 4.54 -15.07
C ALA A 88 -0.04 3.12 -14.50
N GLY A 89 -0.40 2.91 -13.23
CA GLY A 89 -0.31 1.62 -12.56
C GLY A 89 -1.15 0.55 -13.26
N GLU A 90 -2.46 0.80 -13.38
CA GLU A 90 -3.39 -0.12 -14.04
C GLU A 90 -2.95 -0.42 -15.49
N THR A 91 -2.47 0.59 -16.22
CA THR A 91 -1.99 0.41 -17.60
C THR A 91 -0.79 -0.53 -17.68
N TYR A 92 0.18 -0.35 -16.79
CA TYR A 92 1.30 -1.27 -16.69
C TYR A 92 0.84 -2.68 -16.33
N GLU A 93 -0.11 -2.81 -15.39
CA GLU A 93 -0.62 -4.10 -14.96
C GLU A 93 -1.26 -4.89 -16.10
N TYR A 94 -2.21 -4.29 -16.83
CA TYR A 94 -2.95 -5.01 -17.88
C TYR A 94 -2.18 -5.16 -19.19
N THR A 95 -1.24 -4.26 -19.51
CA THR A 95 -0.48 -4.33 -20.77
C THR A 95 0.85 -5.07 -20.66
N GLN A 96 1.48 -5.07 -19.49
CA GLN A 96 2.84 -5.62 -19.29
C GLN A 96 2.87 -6.70 -18.20
N MET A 97 2.46 -6.37 -16.97
CA MET A 97 2.67 -7.26 -15.81
C MET A 97 1.89 -8.57 -15.94
N TYR A 98 0.57 -8.52 -16.07
CA TYR A 98 -0.27 -9.71 -16.15
C TYR A 98 -0.03 -10.51 -17.45
N PRO A 99 0.12 -9.90 -18.63
CA PRO A 99 0.51 -10.65 -19.83
C PRO A 99 1.88 -11.33 -19.69
N GLY A 100 2.82 -10.72 -18.97
CA GLY A 100 4.15 -11.30 -18.71
C GLY A 100 4.16 -12.45 -17.70
N PHE A 101 3.04 -12.75 -17.05
CA PHE A 101 2.90 -13.91 -16.16
C PHE A 101 2.48 -15.20 -16.87
N ALA A 102 2.12 -15.11 -18.16
CA ALA A 102 1.66 -16.23 -18.98
C ALA A 102 2.74 -16.77 -19.92
#